data_AF-A0A8H6L305-F1
#
_entry.id   AF-A0A8H6L305-F1
#
_cell.length_a   1.000
_cell.length_b   1.000
_cell.length_c   1.000
_cell.angle_alpha   90.00
_cell.angle_beta   90.00
_cell.angle_gamma   90.00
#
_symmetry.space_group_name_H-M   'P 1'
#
loop_
_entity.id
_entity.type
_entity.pdbx_description
1 polymer ?
#
loop_
_entity_poly.entity_id
_entity_poly.type
_entity_poly.pdbx_seq_one_letter_code
_entity_poly.pdbx_strand_id
1 'polypeptide(L)'
;MKGLHDLVQAGKVNYIGASSMWTYQFARMQFIAEKNGRTKLVSLQNRYNLCYREEEREMNKFCNETGMEIINKRVQEVAERKGWKMSQVALVWIREKGCIPIAGLNSTSIERLEEACAVRDMTLSADEVKYLEEPYAPKPAAGHI
;
A
#
# COMPACT_ATOMS: atom_id res chain seq x y z
N MET A 1 -4.64 12.74 -14.89
CA MET A 1 -5.43 11.58 -14.46
C MET A 1 -5.98 10.73 -15.60
N LYS A 2 -6.39 11.27 -16.76
CA LYS A 2 -6.98 10.46 -17.86
C LYS A 2 -6.10 9.27 -18.30
N GLY A 3 -4.84 9.51 -18.64
CA GLY A 3 -3.96 8.42 -19.12
C GLY A 3 -3.81 7.25 -18.13
N LEU A 4 -3.64 7.54 -16.83
CA LEU A 4 -3.57 6.51 -15.79
C LEU A 4 -4.90 5.75 -15.63
N HIS A 5 -6.02 6.48 -15.71
CA HIS A 5 -7.34 5.86 -15.67
C HIS A 5 -7.57 4.94 -16.87
N ASP A 6 -7.18 5.37 -18.07
CA ASP A 6 -7.30 4.57 -19.29
C ASP A 6 -6.49 3.26 -19.18
N LEU A 7 -5.30 3.28 -18.56
CA LEU A 7 -4.52 2.07 -18.29
C LEU A 7 -5.22 1.09 -17.33
N VAL A 8 -5.92 1.62 -16.33
CA VAL A 8 -6.70 0.81 -15.39
C VAL A 8 -7.92 0.20 -16.10
N GLN A 9 -8.66 1.00 -16.89
CA GLN A 9 -9.80 0.50 -17.68
C GLN A 9 -9.38 -0.53 -18.73
N ALA A 10 -8.19 -0.40 -19.29
CA ALA A 10 -7.64 -1.37 -20.23
C ALA A 10 -7.15 -2.68 -19.55
N GLY A 11 -7.28 -2.81 -18.23
CA GLY A 11 -6.81 -3.99 -17.47
C GLY A 11 -5.29 -4.16 -17.42
N LYS A 12 -4.52 -3.15 -17.86
CA LYS A 12 -3.04 -3.19 -17.85
C LYS A 12 -2.45 -2.89 -16.48
N VAL A 13 -3.23 -2.24 -15.62
CA VAL A 13 -2.83 -1.83 -14.28
C VAL A 13 -4.00 -2.04 -13.33
N ASN A 14 -3.82 -2.80 -12.25
CA ASN A 14 -4.87 -3.02 -11.25
C ASN A 14 -5.09 -1.79 -10.35
N TYR A 15 -3.98 -1.15 -9.94
CA TYR A 15 -3.98 -0.06 -8.97
C TYR A 15 -2.96 1.00 -9.33
N ILE A 16 -3.29 2.27 -9.05
CA ILE A 16 -2.40 3.40 -9.25
C ILE A 16 -2.11 4.10 -7.92
N GLY A 17 -0.85 4.50 -7.75
CA GLY A 17 -0.36 5.22 -6.59
C GLY A 17 0.33 6.52 -6.98
N ALA A 18 0.66 7.31 -5.97
CA ALA A 18 1.54 8.47 -6.12
C ALA A 18 2.84 8.25 -5.36
N SER A 19 3.85 9.03 -5.71
CA SER A 19 5.11 9.11 -4.98
C SER A 19 5.50 10.57 -4.82
N SER A 20 6.07 10.90 -3.66
CA SER A 20 6.71 12.18 -3.34
C SER A 20 6.00 13.42 -3.94
N MET A 21 4.86 13.78 -3.36
CA MET A 21 4.09 14.96 -3.76
C MET A 21 3.54 15.72 -2.56
N TRP A 22 3.22 17.00 -2.74
CA TRP A 22 2.71 17.82 -1.65
C TRP A 22 1.25 17.43 -1.37
N THR A 23 0.82 17.50 -0.11
CA THR A 23 -0.54 17.11 0.31
C THR A 23 -1.64 17.80 -0.50
N TYR A 24 -1.49 19.09 -0.82
CA TYR A 24 -2.48 19.81 -1.63
C TYR A 24 -2.55 19.29 -3.08
N GLN A 25 -1.44 18.82 -3.64
CA GLN A 25 -1.41 18.25 -5.00
C GLN A 25 -2.14 16.90 -4.99
N PHE A 26 -1.85 16.08 -3.98
CA PHE A 26 -2.51 14.80 -3.80
C PHE A 26 -4.02 14.94 -3.60
N ALA A 27 -4.44 15.84 -2.70
CA ALA A 27 -5.84 16.15 -2.46
C ALA A 27 -6.54 16.65 -3.74
N ARG A 28 -5.89 17.54 -4.52
CA ARG A 28 -6.40 17.98 -5.83
C ARG A 28 -6.55 16.83 -6.80
N MET A 29 -5.61 15.89 -6.84
CA MET A 29 -5.70 14.72 -7.72
C MET A 29 -6.84 13.78 -7.31
N GLN A 30 -7.02 13.53 -6.01
CA GLN A 30 -8.16 12.76 -5.48
C GLN A 30 -9.49 13.42 -5.84
N PHE A 31 -9.61 14.74 -5.67
CA PHE A 31 -10.80 15.51 -6.04
C PHE A 31 -11.07 15.49 -7.55
N ILE A 32 -10.04 15.66 -8.39
CA ILE A 32 -10.18 15.58 -9.85
C ILE A 32 -10.60 14.17 -10.26
N ALA A 33 -10.07 13.13 -9.62
CA ALA A 33 -10.47 11.77 -9.90
C ALA A 33 -11.95 11.57 -9.58
N GLU A 34 -12.40 11.98 -8.39
CA GLU A 34 -13.79 11.91 -7.96
C GLU A 34 -14.75 12.66 -8.88
N LYS A 35 -14.47 13.96 -9.11
CA LYS A 35 -15.34 14.84 -9.92
C LYS A 35 -15.52 14.33 -11.35
N ASN A 36 -14.54 13.60 -11.88
CA ASN A 36 -14.56 13.09 -13.25
C ASN A 36 -14.85 11.57 -13.32
N GLY A 37 -15.24 10.92 -12.21
CA GLY A 37 -15.49 9.47 -12.18
C GLY A 37 -14.27 8.61 -12.54
N ARG A 38 -13.05 9.12 -12.32
CA ARG A 38 -11.80 8.43 -12.65
C ARG A 38 -11.26 7.66 -11.46
N THR A 39 -10.37 6.71 -11.75
CA THR A 39 -9.66 5.91 -10.74
C THR A 39 -8.90 6.82 -9.76
N LYS A 40 -9.21 6.71 -8.47
CA LYS A 40 -8.49 7.39 -7.37
C LYS A 40 -7.15 6.70 -7.08
N LEU A 41 -6.19 7.47 -6.57
CA LEU A 41 -4.92 6.95 -6.07
C LEU A 41 -5.18 6.17 -4.76
N VAL A 42 -4.55 5.00 -4.63
CA VAL A 42 -4.75 4.08 -3.49
C VAL A 42 -3.50 3.82 -2.67
N SER A 43 -2.33 4.18 -3.18
CA SER A 43 -1.06 4.06 -2.47
C SER A 43 -0.25 5.34 -2.61
N LEU A 44 0.60 5.59 -1.62
CA LEU A 44 1.49 6.74 -1.58
C LEU A 44 2.87 6.29 -1.09
N GLN A 45 3.90 6.56 -1.89
CA GLN A 45 5.29 6.24 -1.55
C GLN A 45 6.08 7.53 -1.30
N ASN A 46 6.14 7.94 -0.04
CA ASN A 46 6.80 9.18 0.35
C ASN A 46 8.21 8.97 0.89
N ARG A 47 9.00 10.05 0.85
CA ARG A 47 10.28 10.11 1.55
C ARG A 47 9.99 10.36 3.04
N TYR A 48 10.40 9.45 3.90
CA TYR A 48 10.25 9.59 5.34
C TYR A 48 11.46 8.99 6.06
N ASN A 49 12.17 9.81 6.85
CA ASN A 49 13.32 9.41 7.65
C ASN A 49 13.61 10.46 8.74
N LEU A 50 14.57 10.21 9.62
CA LEU A 50 14.88 11.10 10.75
C LEU A 50 15.19 12.55 10.32
N CYS A 51 15.81 12.74 9.16
CA CYS A 51 16.16 14.06 8.62
C CYS A 51 15.06 14.68 7.76
N TYR A 52 14.02 13.92 7.39
CA TYR A 52 12.96 14.36 6.49
C TYR A 52 11.61 13.78 6.94
N ARG A 53 10.87 14.59 7.70
CA ARG A 53 9.60 14.24 8.36
C ARG A 53 8.43 15.12 7.90
N GLU A 54 8.56 15.75 6.73
CA GLU A 54 7.57 16.71 6.21
C GLU A 54 6.17 16.11 6.05
N GLU A 55 6.09 14.79 5.82
CA GLU A 55 4.82 14.06 5.70
C GLU A 55 3.96 14.11 6.97
N GLU A 56 4.57 14.29 8.14
CA GLU A 56 3.84 14.40 9.42
C GLU A 56 3.00 15.67 9.52
N ARG A 57 3.36 16.74 8.79
CA ARG A 57 2.64 18.02 8.90
C ARG A 57 1.20 17.88 8.45
N GLU A 58 0.99 17.25 7.30
CA GLU A 58 -0.32 17.25 6.63
C GLU A 58 -0.62 15.94 5.90
N MET A 59 0.36 15.31 5.26
CA MET A 59 0.10 14.15 4.39
C MET A 59 -0.40 12.94 5.16
N ASN A 60 0.25 12.59 6.28
CA ASN A 60 -0.16 11.46 7.11
C ASN A 60 -1.55 11.70 7.68
N LYS A 61 -1.83 12.92 8.18
CA LYS A 61 -3.17 13.26 8.67
C LYS A 61 -4.23 13.14 7.57
N PHE A 62 -3.96 13.67 6.38
CA PHE A 62 -4.84 13.53 5.22
C PHE A 62 -5.07 12.06 4.86
N CYS A 63 -4.03 11.23 4.81
CA CYS A 63 -4.14 9.81 4.49
C CYS A 63 -4.92 9.03 5.56
N ASN A 64 -4.77 9.38 6.83
CA ASN A 64 -5.54 8.84 7.95
C ASN A 64 -7.03 9.16 7.82
N GLU A 65 -7.38 10.43 7.64
CA GLU A 65 -8.77 10.88 7.54
C GLU A 65 -9.48 10.37 6.27
N THR A 66 -8.72 10.13 5.20
CA THR A 66 -9.25 9.63 3.91
C THR A 66 -9.15 8.11 3.73
N GLY A 67 -8.72 7.39 4.78
CA GLY A 67 -8.71 5.92 4.82
C GLY A 67 -7.55 5.23 4.09
N MET A 68 -6.57 5.98 3.60
CA MET A 68 -5.39 5.42 2.91
C MET A 68 -4.34 4.85 3.85
N GLU A 69 -4.29 5.30 5.11
CA GLU A 69 -3.33 4.81 6.10
C GLU A 69 -3.83 3.58 6.88
N ILE A 70 -5.13 3.26 6.79
CA ILE A 70 -5.75 2.19 7.61
C ILE A 70 -5.06 0.84 7.39
N ILE A 71 -4.71 0.51 6.14
CA ILE A 71 -4.03 -0.75 5.82
C ILE A 71 -2.62 -0.77 6.42
N ASN A 72 -1.85 0.32 6.29
CA ASN A 72 -0.50 0.40 6.85
C ASN A 72 -0.52 0.29 8.38
N LYS A 73 -1.50 0.93 9.03
CA LYS A 73 -1.69 0.84 10.48
C LYS A 73 -2.02 -0.59 10.92
N ARG A 74 -2.93 -1.29 10.23
CA ARG A 74 -3.23 -2.70 10.55
C ARG A 74 -2.03 -3.61 10.32
N VAL A 75 -1.26 -3.39 9.25
CA VAL A 75 0.00 -4.11 9.01
C VAL A 75 0.99 -3.87 10.15
N GLN A 76 1.12 -2.62 10.63
CA GLN A 76 1.97 -2.27 11.77
C GLN A 76 1.52 -2.96 13.05
N GLU A 77 0.23 -2.92 13.38
CA GLU A 77 -0.31 -3.55 14.58
C GLU A 77 -0.11 -5.08 14.57
N VAL A 78 -0.29 -5.74 13.42
CA VAL A 78 -0.01 -7.18 13.27
C VAL A 78 1.50 -7.45 13.42
N ALA A 79 2.34 -6.58 12.86
CA ALA A 79 3.79 -6.68 12.98
C ALA A 79 4.24 -6.59 14.45
N GLU A 80 3.72 -5.60 15.18
CA GLU A 80 4.00 -5.41 16.61
C GLU A 80 3.53 -6.60 17.45
N ARG A 81 2.31 -7.12 17.22
CA ARG A 81 1.78 -8.29 17.95
C ARG A 81 2.63 -9.55 17.76
N LYS A 82 3.25 -9.72 16.59
CA LYS A 82 4.09 -10.88 16.29
C LYS A 82 5.59 -10.68 16.54
N GLY A 83 6.01 -9.45 16.83
CA GLY A 83 7.43 -9.09 16.83
C GLY A 83 8.07 -9.20 15.43
N TRP A 84 7.29 -8.98 14.37
CA TRP A 84 7.74 -9.03 12.98
C TRP A 84 8.01 -7.63 12.43
N LYS A 85 8.69 -7.56 11.28
CA LYS A 85 8.76 -6.32 10.50
C LYS A 85 7.50 -6.16 9.65
N MET A 86 7.06 -4.92 9.40
CA MET A 86 5.93 -4.62 8.52
C MET A 86 6.11 -5.22 7.11
N SER A 87 7.33 -5.23 6.58
CA SER A 87 7.66 -5.85 5.29
C SER A 87 7.40 -7.36 5.29
N GLN A 88 7.70 -8.05 6.40
CA GLN A 88 7.45 -9.48 6.53
C GLN A 88 5.95 -9.76 6.56
N VAL A 89 5.16 -8.98 7.32
CA VAL A 89 3.70 -9.10 7.34
C VAL A 89 3.12 -8.93 5.93
N ALA A 90 3.56 -7.91 5.19
CA ALA A 90 3.10 -7.67 3.82
C ALA A 90 3.46 -8.82 2.87
N LEU A 91 4.70 -9.33 2.92
CA LEU A 91 5.15 -10.42 2.06
C LEU A 91 4.46 -11.75 2.40
N VAL A 92 4.25 -12.06 3.68
CA VAL A 92 3.47 -13.23 4.11
C VAL A 92 2.03 -13.10 3.61
N TRP A 93 1.39 -11.93 3.79
CA TRP A 93 0.01 -11.71 3.33
C TRP A 93 -0.13 -11.94 1.81
N ILE A 94 0.79 -11.44 0.99
CA ILE A 94 0.79 -11.67 -0.46
C ILE A 94 0.88 -13.18 -0.76
N ARG A 95 1.73 -13.91 -0.03
CA ARG A 95 1.88 -15.37 -0.20
C ARG A 95 0.61 -16.12 0.20
N GLU A 96 -0.05 -15.75 1.30
CA GLU A 96 -1.35 -16.33 1.71
C GLU A 96 -2.45 -16.11 0.66
N LYS A 97 -2.32 -15.10 -0.20
CA LYS A 97 -3.18 -14.88 -1.37
C LYS A 97 -2.82 -15.71 -2.59
N GLY A 98 -1.84 -16.60 -2.48
CA GLY A 98 -1.35 -17.42 -3.59
C GLY A 98 -0.46 -16.66 -4.59
N CYS A 99 -0.03 -15.45 -4.24
CA CYS A 99 0.85 -14.64 -5.07
C CYS A 99 2.31 -14.80 -4.63
N ILE A 100 3.23 -14.95 -5.58
CA ILE A 100 4.67 -14.99 -5.31
C ILE A 100 5.26 -13.62 -5.66
N PRO A 101 5.60 -12.77 -4.67
CA PRO A 101 6.10 -11.43 -4.96
C PRO A 101 7.55 -11.46 -5.45
N ILE A 102 7.86 -10.62 -6.43
CA ILE A 102 9.26 -10.26 -6.74
C ILE A 102 9.64 -9.12 -5.80
N ALA A 103 10.40 -9.42 -4.75
CA ALA A 103 10.87 -8.42 -3.80
C ALA A 103 12.17 -7.77 -4.31
N GLY A 104 12.09 -6.51 -4.75
CA GLY A 104 13.28 -5.72 -5.09
C GLY A 104 14.04 -5.31 -3.84
N LEU A 105 15.25 -5.84 -3.67
CA LEU A 105 16.15 -5.50 -2.57
C LEU A 105 17.29 -4.64 -3.11
N ASN A 106 17.39 -3.38 -2.65
CA ASN A 106 18.50 -2.50 -3.01
C ASN A 106 19.61 -2.55 -1.95
N SER A 107 20.15 -3.75 -1.71
CA SER A 107 21.09 -3.95 -0.60
C SER A 107 22.19 -4.93 -0.96
N THR A 108 23.44 -4.46 -0.86
CA THR A 108 24.66 -5.28 -0.68
C THR A 108 24.74 -5.94 0.70
N SER A 109 23.69 -5.81 1.53
CA SER A 109 23.60 -6.38 2.88
C SER A 109 22.93 -7.75 2.85
N ILE A 110 23.68 -8.76 3.30
CA ILE A 110 23.21 -10.14 3.46
C ILE A 110 22.05 -10.21 4.45
N GLU A 111 22.07 -9.43 5.53
CA GLU A 111 21.01 -9.41 6.55
C GLU A 111 19.64 -9.10 5.94
N ARG A 112 19.55 -8.13 5.01
CA ARG A 112 18.27 -7.81 4.34
C ARG A 112 17.78 -8.93 3.43
N LEU A 113 18.70 -9.70 2.85
CA LEU A 113 18.36 -10.88 2.07
C LEU A 113 17.81 -11.98 2.99
N GLU A 114 18.50 -12.26 4.09
CA GLU A 114 18.08 -13.26 5.08
C GLU A 114 16.71 -12.90 5.70
N GLU A 115 16.48 -11.63 6.00
CA GLU A 115 15.19 -11.13 6.48
C GLU A 115 14.04 -11.37 5.50
N ALA A 116 14.29 -11.19 4.20
CA ALA A 116 13.32 -11.46 3.15
C ALA A 116 13.10 -12.97 2.96
N CYS A 117 14.15 -13.78 3.11
CA CYS A 117 14.05 -15.24 3.06
C CYS A 117 13.28 -15.82 4.27
N ALA A 118 13.42 -15.22 5.46
CA ALA A 118 12.75 -15.66 6.68
C ALA A 118 11.21 -15.70 6.54
N VAL A 119 10.65 -14.87 5.65
CA VAL A 119 9.21 -14.86 5.30
C VAL A 119 8.70 -16.25 4.93
N ARG A 120 9.54 -17.11 4.33
CA ARG A 120 9.16 -18.46 3.90
C ARG A 120 8.52 -19.28 5.03
N ASP A 121 9.05 -19.13 6.24
CA ASP A 121 8.70 -19.98 7.38
C ASP A 121 7.67 -19.30 8.33
N MET A 122 7.09 -18.18 7.89
CA MET A 122 6.17 -17.33 8.67
C MET A 122 4.75 -17.43 8.10
N THR A 123 3.70 -17.50 8.94
CA THR A 123 2.29 -17.59 8.51
C THR A 123 1.37 -16.60 9.25
N LEU A 124 0.33 -16.11 8.54
CA LEU A 124 -0.76 -15.33 9.15
C LEU A 124 -1.93 -16.26 9.46
N SER A 125 -2.60 -16.03 10.59
CA SER A 125 -3.84 -16.73 10.92
C SER A 125 -5.00 -16.22 10.07
N ALA A 126 -6.09 -17.00 9.96
CA ALA A 126 -7.29 -16.58 9.24
C ALA A 126 -7.87 -15.27 9.80
N ASP A 127 -7.82 -15.08 11.12
CA ASP A 127 -8.29 -13.86 11.78
C ASP A 127 -7.40 -12.66 11.49
N GLU A 128 -6.08 -12.86 11.37
CA GLU A 128 -5.14 -11.80 10.99
C GLU A 128 -5.31 -11.41 9.53
N VAL A 129 -5.52 -12.38 8.63
CA VAL A 129 -5.84 -12.10 7.23
C VAL A 129 -7.14 -11.31 7.15
N LYS A 130 -8.19 -11.76 7.85
CA LYS A 130 -9.47 -11.04 7.92
C LYS A 130 -9.30 -9.63 8.50
N TYR A 131 -8.49 -9.47 9.54
CA TYR A 131 -8.18 -8.16 10.12
C TYR A 131 -7.46 -7.26 9.12
N LEU A 132 -6.48 -7.75 8.38
CA LEU A 132 -5.79 -6.92 7.38
C LEU A 132 -6.73 -6.49 6.24
N GLU A 133 -7.74 -7.30 5.92
CA GLU A 133 -8.65 -7.07 4.79
C GLU A 133 -9.94 -6.36 5.12
N GLU A 134 -10.42 -6.38 6.35
CA GLU A 134 -11.71 -5.76 6.71
C GLU A 134 -11.83 -4.27 6.32
N PRO A 135 -10.78 -3.42 6.36
CA PRO A 135 -10.86 -2.06 5.84
C PRO A 135 -10.96 -1.96 4.33
N TYR A 136 -10.56 -3.02 3.63
CA TYR A 136 -10.56 -3.05 2.18
C TYR A 136 -12.00 -3.19 1.68
N ALA A 137 -12.52 -2.09 1.14
CA ALA A 137 -13.74 -2.13 0.35
C ALA A 137 -13.39 -2.50 -1.10
N PRO A 138 -13.88 -3.64 -1.63
CA PRO A 138 -13.72 -3.98 -3.03
C PRO A 138 -14.29 -2.84 -3.87
N LYS A 139 -13.43 -2.23 -4.69
CA LYS A 139 -13.94 -1.29 -5.69
C LYS A 139 -14.64 -2.13 -6.76
N PRO A 140 -15.83 -1.72 -7.24
CA PRO A 140 -16.49 -2.43 -8.32
C PRO A 140 -15.51 -2.58 -9.49
N ALA A 141 -15.50 -3.77 -10.09
CA ALA A 141 -14.67 -4.05 -11.26
C ALA A 141 -14.98 -3.00 -12.33
N ALA A 142 -14.03 -2.10 -12.57
CA ALA A 142 -14.16 -1.07 -13.58
C ALA A 142 -13.55 -1.62 -14.87
N GLY A 143 -14.37 -2.32 -15.64
CA GLY A 143 -14.01 -2.89 -16.95
C GLY A 143 -14.25 -4.39 -17.03
N HIS A 144 -15.44 -4.76 -17.53
CA HIS A 144 -15.72 -5.93 -18.37
C HIS A 144 -17.04 -5.63 -19.11
N ILE A 145 -16.92 -5.02 -20.30
CA ILE A 145 -17.92 -5.11 -21.38
C ILE A 145 -17.14 -5.39 -22.65
#